data_AF-A0A4Q4YW89-F1
#
_entry.id   AF-A0A4Q4YW89-F1
#
_cell.length_a   1.000
_cell.length_b   1.000
_cell.length_c   1.000
_cell.angle_alpha   90.00
_cell.angle_beta   90.00
_cell.angle_gamma   90.00
#
_symmetry.space_group_name_H-M   'P 1'
#
loop_
_entity.id
_entity.type
_entity.pdbx_description
1 polymer ?
#
loop_
_entity_poly.entity_id
_entity_poly.type
_entity_poly.pdbx_seq_one_letter_code
_entity_poly.pdbx_strand_id
1 'polypeptide(L)'
;MLVSSDELNGEMIPWKDWVFFESRRRSATVILIIDSILYARISDPGPGMPEYTFAPAPSPRALWDAENELDWAVGYAGHLHANATHGMLKNRDLVALKEAAGKDDDRWYAYADSFGLLVTLVANLII
;
A
#
# COMPACT_ATOMS: atom_id res chain seq x y z
N MET A 1 -9.24 -11.85 -1.56
CA MET A 1 -9.38 -10.48 -2.10
C MET A 1 -8.97 -9.41 -1.10
N LEU A 2 -7.78 -8.87 -1.32
CA LEU A 2 -7.18 -7.72 -0.63
C LEU A 2 -7.51 -6.36 -1.29
N VAL A 3 -8.17 -6.38 -2.44
CA VAL A 3 -8.50 -5.18 -3.23
C VAL A 3 -9.82 -5.41 -3.96
N SER A 4 -10.60 -4.35 -4.16
CA SER A 4 -11.76 -4.39 -5.05
C SER A 4 -11.32 -4.31 -6.53
N SER A 5 -12.07 -4.94 -7.43
CA SER A 5 -11.86 -4.76 -8.87
C SER A 5 -12.02 -3.30 -9.30
N ASP A 6 -12.97 -2.59 -8.69
CA ASP A 6 -13.25 -1.18 -8.99
C ASP A 6 -12.07 -0.30 -8.57
N GLU A 7 -11.50 -0.56 -7.39
CA GLU A 7 -10.29 0.13 -6.90
C GLU A 7 -9.09 -0.10 -7.82
N LEU A 8 -8.93 -1.32 -8.38
CA LEU A 8 -7.89 -1.60 -9.38
C LEU A 8 -8.10 -0.87 -10.71
N ASN A 9 -9.36 -0.61 -11.07
CA ASN A 9 -9.71 0.16 -12.26
C ASN A 9 -9.57 1.68 -12.04
N GLY A 10 -9.17 2.12 -10.85
CA GLY A 10 -9.07 3.53 -10.49
C GLY A 10 -10.43 4.16 -10.19
N GLU A 11 -11.44 3.35 -9.89
CA GLU A 11 -12.77 3.81 -9.54
C GLU A 11 -12.91 4.00 -8.02
N MET A 12 -13.80 4.93 -7.66
CA MET A 12 -14.13 5.18 -6.27
C MET A 12 -15.06 4.09 -5.75
N ILE A 13 -14.68 3.47 -4.64
CA ILE A 13 -15.50 2.48 -3.91
C ILE A 13 -16.17 3.13 -2.69
N PRO A 14 -17.22 2.54 -2.11
CA PRO A 14 -17.82 3.05 -0.88
C PRO A 14 -16.79 3.13 0.27
N TRP A 15 -16.85 4.18 1.09
CA TRP A 15 -15.86 4.40 2.15
C TRP A 15 -15.72 3.21 3.11
N LYS A 16 -16.85 2.60 3.48
CA LYS A 16 -16.86 1.43 4.38
C LYS A 16 -16.15 0.22 3.76
N ASP A 17 -16.31 0.02 2.46
CA ASP A 17 -15.64 -1.06 1.74
C ASP A 17 -14.14 -0.76 1.63
N TRP A 18 -13.77 0.49 1.34
CA TRP A 18 -12.38 0.94 1.35
C TRP A 18 -11.71 0.71 2.70
N VAL A 19 -12.35 1.12 3.80
CA VAL A 19 -11.84 0.91 5.16
C VAL A 19 -11.59 -0.58 5.41
N PHE A 20 -12.52 -1.44 4.98
CA PHE A 20 -12.38 -2.89 5.11
C PHE A 20 -11.18 -3.43 4.32
N PHE A 21 -11.06 -3.07 3.04
CA PHE A 21 -9.95 -3.52 2.19
C PHE A 21 -8.60 -3.00 2.68
N GLU A 22 -8.51 -1.71 3.02
CA GLU A 22 -7.30 -1.07 3.52
C GLU A 22 -6.88 -1.67 4.86
N SER A 23 -7.81 -1.88 5.79
CA SER A 23 -7.52 -2.54 7.07
C SER A 23 -6.96 -3.95 6.87
N ARG A 24 -7.50 -4.68 5.90
CA ARG A 24 -7.05 -6.04 5.58
C ARG A 24 -5.65 -6.03 4.95
N ARG A 25 -5.35 -5.09 4.05
CA ARG A 25 -4.00 -4.89 3.48
C ARG A 25 -2.99 -4.51 4.55
N ARG A 26 -3.32 -3.55 5.41
CA ARG A 26 -2.45 -3.13 6.52
C ARG A 26 -2.20 -4.30 7.49
N SER A 27 -3.22 -5.10 7.82
CA SER A 27 -3.06 -6.30 8.66
C SER A 27 -2.19 -7.38 8.00
N ALA A 28 -2.41 -7.67 6.72
CA ALA A 28 -1.59 -8.59 5.95
C ALA A 28 -0.12 -8.17 5.92
N THR A 29 0.12 -6.88 5.75
CA THR A 29 1.47 -6.29 5.79
C THR A 29 2.09 -6.50 7.18
N VAL A 30 1.39 -6.19 8.28
CA VAL A 30 1.91 -6.41 9.65
C VAL A 30 2.30 -7.87 9.88
N ILE A 31 1.47 -8.81 9.42
CA ILE A 31 1.79 -10.24 9.53
C ILE A 31 3.07 -10.56 8.78
N LEU A 32 3.25 -10.04 7.56
CA LEU A 32 4.49 -10.21 6.79
C LEU A 32 5.69 -9.58 7.50
N ILE A 33 5.54 -8.38 8.07
CA ILE A 33 6.60 -7.73 8.85
C ILE A 33 7.02 -8.61 10.03
N ILE A 34 6.05 -9.12 10.80
CA ILE A 34 6.31 -9.99 11.95
C ILE A 34 6.98 -11.30 11.49
N ASP A 35 6.49 -11.93 10.43
CA ASP A 35 7.04 -13.16 9.88
C ASP A 35 8.50 -12.97 9.40
N SER A 36 8.77 -11.89 8.66
CA SER A 36 10.11 -11.52 8.20
C SER A 36 11.06 -11.29 9.37
N ILE A 37 10.63 -10.61 10.44
CA ILE A 37 11.45 -10.38 11.64
C ILE A 37 11.72 -11.68 12.40
N LEU A 38 10.68 -12.47 12.67
CA LEU A 38 10.79 -13.67 13.50
C LEU A 38 11.62 -14.78 12.84
N TYR A 39 11.45 -14.96 11.54
CA TYR A 39 12.12 -16.04 10.82
C TYR A 39 13.36 -15.58 10.05
N ALA A 40 13.76 -14.31 10.18
CA ALA A 40 14.78 -13.67 9.33
C ALA A 40 14.55 -14.01 7.85
N ARG A 41 13.28 -14.15 7.45
CA ARG A 41 12.89 -14.55 6.10
C ARG A 41 13.00 -13.36 5.18
N ILE A 42 14.14 -13.32 4.50
CA ILE A 42 14.47 -12.46 3.38
C ILE A 42 13.93 -13.12 2.10
N SER A 43 12.63 -13.33 2.00
CA SER A 43 12.05 -14.02 0.85
C SER A 43 10.72 -13.40 0.50
N ASP A 44 10.38 -13.47 -0.80
CA ASP A 44 9.12 -13.01 -1.37
C ASP A 44 7.93 -13.53 -0.53
N PRO A 45 6.82 -12.76 -0.40
CA PRO A 45 5.66 -13.17 0.39
C PRO A 45 5.29 -14.62 0.06
N GLY A 46 5.29 -15.47 1.08
CA GLY A 46 5.08 -16.91 0.90
C GLY A 46 3.80 -17.21 0.12
N PRO A 47 3.65 -18.43 -0.44
CA PRO A 47 2.53 -18.81 -1.30
C PRO A 47 1.14 -18.69 -0.65
N GLY A 48 1.06 -18.39 0.64
CA GLY A 48 -0.18 -18.13 1.37
C GLY A 48 -0.86 -16.80 1.04
N MET A 49 -0.19 -15.81 0.43
CA MET A 49 -0.80 -14.53 0.05
C MET A 49 -0.32 -13.99 -1.32
N PRO A 50 -0.61 -14.68 -2.43
CA PRO A 50 -0.18 -14.26 -3.77
C PRO A 50 -0.81 -12.94 -4.22
N GLU A 51 -1.98 -12.58 -3.69
CA GLU A 51 -2.66 -11.32 -3.98
C GLU A 51 -1.90 -10.11 -3.42
N TYR A 52 -1.05 -10.29 -2.40
CA TYR A 52 -0.39 -9.20 -1.69
C TYR A 52 0.56 -8.41 -2.58
N THR A 53 1.33 -9.12 -3.43
CA THR A 53 2.28 -8.53 -4.38
C THR A 53 1.60 -7.57 -5.36
N PHE A 54 0.35 -7.83 -5.73
CA PHE A 54 -0.42 -7.03 -6.68
C PHE A 54 -1.36 -6.00 -6.02
N ALA A 55 -1.51 -6.08 -4.70
CA ALA A 55 -2.34 -5.14 -3.95
C ALA A 55 -1.72 -3.72 -3.98
N PRO A 56 -2.55 -2.67 -3.92
CA PRO A 56 -2.08 -1.31 -3.77
C PRO A 56 -1.17 -1.20 -2.55
N ALA A 57 -0.14 -0.36 -2.67
CA ALA A 57 0.67 0.05 -1.52
C ALA A 57 -0.24 0.74 -0.48
N PRO A 58 0.13 0.70 0.81
CA PRO A 58 -0.64 1.35 1.87
C PRO A 58 -0.99 2.80 1.51
N SER A 59 -2.23 3.16 1.79
CA SER A 59 -2.74 4.49 1.48
C SER A 59 -2.02 5.58 2.30
N PRO A 60 -1.92 6.82 1.76
CA PRO A 60 -1.39 7.96 2.49
C PRO A 60 -2.11 8.20 3.82
N ARG A 61 -1.38 8.79 4.78
CA ARG A 61 -1.90 9.11 6.11
C ARG A 61 -3.24 9.85 6.08
N ALA A 62 -3.35 10.83 5.19
CA ALA A 62 -4.53 11.69 5.09
C ALA A 62 -5.81 10.92 4.75
N LEU A 63 -5.71 9.79 4.03
CA LEU A 63 -6.86 8.92 3.76
C LEU A 63 -7.20 8.04 4.95
N TRP A 64 -6.17 7.50 5.62
CA TRP A 64 -6.34 6.61 6.76
C TRP A 64 -6.90 7.34 7.99
N ASP A 65 -6.42 8.56 8.25
CA ASP A 65 -6.80 9.38 9.39
C ASP A 65 -8.09 10.21 9.14
N ALA A 66 -8.77 10.01 8.00
CA ALA A 66 -10.00 10.73 7.69
C ALA A 66 -11.12 10.38 8.71
N GLU A 67 -11.65 11.39 9.39
CA GLU A 67 -12.64 11.20 10.47
C GLU A 67 -14.05 10.90 9.96
N ASN A 68 -14.34 11.28 8.71
CA ASN A 68 -15.65 11.11 8.09
C ASN A 68 -15.55 10.85 6.57
N GLU A 69 -16.67 10.40 6.00
CA GLU A 69 -16.76 10.00 4.60
C GLU A 69 -16.51 11.15 3.61
N LEU A 70 -16.88 12.37 3.98
CA LEU A 70 -16.72 13.54 3.12
C LEU A 70 -15.25 13.91 2.98
N ASP A 71 -14.54 13.99 4.11
CA ASP A 71 -13.10 14.27 4.12
C ASP A 71 -12.32 13.17 3.39
N TRP A 72 -12.69 11.91 3.64
CA TRP A 72 -12.12 10.78 2.93
C TRP A 72 -12.36 10.87 1.42
N ALA A 73 -13.58 11.19 0.98
CA ALA A 73 -13.93 11.26 -0.44
C ALA A 73 -13.12 12.32 -1.20
N VAL A 74 -12.91 13.50 -0.58
CA VAL A 74 -12.08 14.57 -1.16
C VAL A 74 -10.63 14.10 -1.32
N GLY A 75 -10.06 13.52 -0.25
CA GLY A 75 -8.71 12.97 -0.31
C GLY A 75 -8.58 11.85 -1.33
N TYR A 76 -9.58 10.95 -1.39
CA TYR A 76 -9.54 9.76 -2.22
C TYR A 76 -9.67 10.10 -3.69
N ALA A 77 -10.50 11.09 -4.04
CA ALA A 77 -10.55 11.64 -5.40
C ALA A 77 -9.19 12.20 -5.84
N GLY A 78 -8.50 12.95 -4.96
CA GLY A 78 -7.15 13.43 -5.23
C GLY A 78 -6.13 12.30 -5.40
N HIS A 79 -6.22 11.26 -4.59
CA HIS A 79 -5.39 10.06 -4.68
C HIS A 79 -5.63 9.28 -5.98
N LEU A 80 -6.89 9.08 -6.39
CA LEU A 80 -7.24 8.45 -7.67
C LEU A 80 -6.72 9.27 -8.86
N HIS A 81 -6.84 10.59 -8.81
CA HIS A 81 -6.28 11.47 -9.84
C HIS A 81 -4.76 11.32 -9.95
N ALA A 82 -4.04 11.36 -8.82
CA ALA A 82 -2.59 11.15 -8.80
C ALA A 82 -2.20 9.77 -9.35
N ASN A 83 -2.97 8.72 -9.04
CA ASN A 83 -2.76 7.37 -9.57
C ASN A 83 -3.04 7.28 -11.08
N ALA A 84 -4.03 8.01 -11.59
CA ALA A 84 -4.27 8.07 -13.03
C ALA A 84 -3.13 8.78 -13.79
N THR A 85 -2.51 9.80 -13.19
CA THR A 85 -1.38 10.53 -13.81
C THR A 85 -0.06 9.78 -13.73
N HIS A 86 0.22 9.13 -12.60
CA HIS A 86 1.55 8.60 -12.29
C HIS A 86 1.59 7.07 -12.15
N GLY A 87 0.45 6.39 -12.30
CA GLY A 87 0.31 4.98 -11.98
C GLY A 87 0.05 4.74 -10.48
N MET A 88 -0.63 3.63 -10.20
CA MET A 88 -0.87 3.14 -8.85
C MET A 88 0.31 2.30 -8.38
N LEU A 89 0.90 2.70 -7.26
CA LEU A 89 1.94 1.93 -6.58
C LEU A 89 1.34 0.65 -5.98
N LYS A 90 1.97 -0.48 -6.24
CA LYS A 90 1.66 -1.79 -5.67
C LYS A 90 2.76 -2.22 -4.71
N ASN A 91 2.47 -3.18 -3.85
CA ASN A 91 3.46 -3.68 -2.89
C ASN A 91 4.74 -4.21 -3.57
N ARG A 92 4.64 -4.85 -4.75
CA ARG A 92 5.81 -5.25 -5.54
C ARG A 92 6.70 -4.08 -5.96
N ASP A 93 6.08 -2.93 -6.22
CA ASP A 93 6.79 -1.76 -6.70
C ASP A 93 7.63 -1.18 -5.55
N LEU A 94 7.23 -1.38 -4.28
CA LEU A 94 8.03 -1.02 -3.10
C LEU A 94 9.32 -1.86 -2.97
N VAL A 95 9.31 -3.11 -3.43
CA VAL A 95 10.52 -3.94 -3.50
C VAL A 95 11.43 -3.41 -4.62
N ALA A 96 10.86 -2.99 -5.75
CA ALA A 96 11.60 -2.40 -6.85
C ALA A 96 12.13 -0.97 -6.54
N LEU A 97 11.49 -0.21 -5.65
CA LEU A 97 11.97 1.10 -5.21
C LEU A 97 13.38 1.04 -4.61
N LYS A 98 13.74 -0.08 -3.95
CA LYS A 98 15.11 -0.37 -3.51
C LYS A 98 16.13 -0.37 -4.66
N GLU A 99 15.75 -0.93 -5.81
CA GLU A 99 16.63 -1.09 -6.97
C GLU A 99 16.68 0.15 -7.86
N ALA A 100 15.63 0.98 -7.84
CA ALA A 100 15.42 2.10 -8.76
C ALA A 100 15.80 3.49 -8.19
N ALA A 101 16.50 3.54 -7.05
CA ALA A 101 16.80 4.76 -6.29
C ALA A 101 17.12 5.99 -7.18
N GLY A 102 16.18 6.95 -7.22
CA GLY A 102 16.43 8.24 -7.85
C GLY A 102 15.23 9.06 -8.36
N LYS A 103 14.01 8.51 -8.53
CA LYS A 103 12.86 9.32 -9.04
C LYS A 103 11.46 8.96 -8.53
N ASP A 104 11.11 7.67 -8.40
CA ASP A 104 9.80 7.26 -7.85
C ASP A 104 9.76 7.25 -6.31
N ASP A 105 10.94 7.35 -5.70
CA ASP A 105 11.18 7.34 -4.26
C ASP A 105 10.57 8.58 -3.56
N ASP A 106 10.70 9.76 -4.18
CA ASP A 106 10.23 11.04 -3.63
C ASP A 106 8.71 11.07 -3.46
N ARG A 107 7.96 10.46 -4.38
CA ARG A 107 6.49 10.42 -4.31
C ARG A 107 6.03 9.53 -3.17
N TRP A 108 6.61 8.34 -3.03
CA TRP A 108 6.25 7.43 -1.94
C TRP A 108 6.58 8.05 -0.59
N TYR A 109 7.81 8.56 -0.41
CA TYR A 109 8.21 9.17 0.86
C TYR A 109 7.51 10.49 1.19
N ALA A 110 7.02 11.23 0.19
CA ALA A 110 6.21 12.43 0.44
C ALA A 110 4.86 12.11 1.12
N TYR A 111 4.34 10.89 0.95
CA TYR A 111 3.03 10.49 1.46
C TYR A 111 3.05 9.35 2.48
N ALA A 112 4.17 8.62 2.59
CA ALA A 112 4.33 7.51 3.51
C ALA A 112 4.16 7.99 4.96
N ASP A 113 3.20 7.38 5.67
CA ASP A 113 3.09 7.50 7.12
C ASP A 113 4.12 6.60 7.83
N SER A 114 4.14 6.62 9.16
CA SER A 114 5.01 5.72 9.94
C SER A 114 4.82 4.25 9.56
N PHE A 115 3.61 3.88 9.13
CA PHE A 115 3.31 2.54 8.65
C PHE A 115 3.95 2.29 7.27
N GLY A 116 3.80 3.20 6.32
CA GLY A 116 4.45 3.16 5.01
C GLY A 116 5.97 3.05 5.11
N LEU A 117 6.60 3.77 6.05
CA LEU A 117 8.04 3.64 6.33
C LEU A 117 8.41 2.24 6.85
N LEU A 118 7.59 1.62 7.70
CA LEU A 118 7.79 0.23 8.12
C LEU A 118 7.67 -0.74 6.94
N VAL A 119 6.73 -0.49 6.03
CA VAL A 119 6.59 -1.30 4.80
C VAL A 119 7.84 -1.19 3.94
N THR A 120 8.38 0.02 3.75
CA THR A 120 9.62 0.22 3.01
C THR A 120 10.82 -0.47 3.66
N LEU A 121 10.93 -0.41 4.99
CA LEU A 121 11.98 -1.13 5.70
C LEU A 121 11.90 -2.64 5.44
N VAL A 122 10.70 -3.21 5.46
CA VAL A 122 10.53 -4.65 5.19
C VAL A 122 10.75 -4.99 3.72
N ALA A 123 10.29 -4.16 2.79
CA ALA A 123 10.63 -4.32 1.37
C ALA A 123 12.15 -4.32 1.15
N ASN A 124 12.89 -3.49 1.90
CA ASN A 124 14.35 -3.44 1.85
C ASN A 124 15.04 -4.68 2.44
N LEU A 125 14.38 -5.37 3.38
CA LEU A 125 14.86 -6.63 3.94
C LEU A 125 14.69 -7.81 2.96
N ILE A 126 13.85 -7.69 1.94
CA ILE A 126 13.72 -8.70 0.88
C ILE A 126 14.89 -8.53 -0.11
N ILE A 127 15.61 -9.62 -0.43
CA ILE A 127 16.74 -9.69 -1.37
C ILE A 127 16.28 -10.47 -2.60
#